data_AF-A0A2K9NWA3-F1
#
_entry.id   AF-A0A2K9NWA3-F1
#
_cell.length_a   1.000
_cell.length_b   1.000
_cell.length_c   1.000
_cell.angle_alpha   90.00
_cell.angle_beta   90.00
_cell.angle_gamma   90.00
#
_symmetry.space_group_name_H-M   'P 1'
#
loop_
_entity.id
_entity.type
_entity.pdbx_description
1 polymer ?
#
loop_
_entity_poly.entity_id
_entity_poly.type
_entity_poly.pdbx_seq_one_letter_code
_entity_poly.pdbx_strand_id
1 'polypeptide(L)'
;METLTYFINDLYAELEEKLGETSYQTLENKTVKSVTYQDATISGSLLKDMVYEDVIFENCTFFGTQIENSLFINCMFINCKFKFSRFTDCNFEQTTWENCIWGMSSMKDSDIAGNDIKDNLAFESQGTGSHTITCLAEFLTLSA
;
A
#
# COMPACT_ATOMS: atom_id res chain seq x y z
N MET A 1 0.32 8.26 -17.68
CA MET A 1 -0.06 8.17 -16.26
C MET A 1 -1.24 7.23 -16.22
N GLU A 2 -0.97 5.96 -15.94
CA GLU A 2 -1.99 4.92 -15.86
C GLU A 2 -2.68 5.06 -14.50
N THR A 3 -3.96 5.42 -14.54
CA THR A 3 -4.75 5.76 -13.35
C THR A 3 -5.29 4.51 -12.66
N LEU A 4 -5.80 4.68 -11.43
CA LEU A 4 -6.58 3.72 -10.62
C LEU A 4 -7.48 2.77 -11.45
N THR A 5 -7.99 3.26 -12.58
CA THR A 5 -8.77 2.52 -13.57
C THR A 5 -8.17 1.17 -13.95
N TYR A 6 -6.84 1.01 -14.13
CA TYR A 6 -6.25 -0.29 -14.50
C TYR A 6 -6.28 -1.31 -13.37
N PHE A 7 -5.92 -0.90 -12.15
CA PHE A 7 -5.98 -1.75 -10.95
C PHE A 7 -7.38 -2.33 -10.75
N ILE A 8 -8.39 -1.51 -11.02
CA ILE A 8 -9.79 -1.91 -10.90
C ILE A 8 -10.24 -2.73 -12.10
N ASN A 9 -9.83 -2.41 -13.33
CA ASN A 9 -10.14 -3.24 -14.49
C ASN A 9 -9.64 -4.68 -14.32
N ASP A 10 -8.43 -4.87 -13.77
CA ASP A 10 -7.90 -6.22 -13.49
C ASP A 10 -8.71 -6.96 -12.42
N LEU A 11 -9.34 -6.23 -11.50
CA LEU A 11 -10.16 -6.78 -10.41
C LEU A 11 -11.66 -6.87 -10.74
N TYR A 12 -12.08 -6.27 -11.84
CA TYR A 12 -13.45 -6.15 -12.33
C TYR A 12 -13.54 -6.52 -13.81
N ALA A 13 -12.71 -7.44 -14.31
CA ALA A 13 -12.69 -7.90 -15.71
C ALA A 13 -14.04 -8.45 -16.24
N GLU A 14 -15.11 -8.49 -15.42
CA GLU A 14 -16.48 -8.84 -15.80
C GLU A 14 -17.50 -7.67 -15.67
N LEU A 15 -17.08 -6.45 -15.30
CA LEU A 15 -17.99 -5.34 -14.97
C LEU A 15 -17.55 -4.04 -15.67
N GLU A 16 -17.68 -4.02 -17.00
CA GLU A 16 -17.26 -2.93 -17.89
C GLU A 16 -18.01 -1.59 -17.76
N GLU A 17 -18.91 -1.36 -16.80
CA GLU A 17 -19.85 -0.22 -16.94
C GLU A 17 -19.80 0.94 -15.94
N LYS A 18 -18.93 0.99 -14.92
CA LYS A 18 -18.95 2.15 -14.00
C LYS A 18 -17.62 2.51 -13.35
N LEU A 19 -16.72 3.19 -14.05
CA LEU A 19 -15.61 3.89 -13.42
C LEU A 19 -15.40 5.28 -14.02
N GLY A 20 -16.29 6.20 -13.63
CA GLY A 20 -16.05 7.63 -13.74
C GLY A 20 -14.99 8.07 -12.71
N GLU A 21 -14.05 8.89 -13.18
CA GLU A 21 -13.24 9.88 -12.47
C GLU A 21 -13.04 9.70 -10.95
N THR A 22 -11.77 9.49 -10.56
CA THR A 22 -11.13 9.98 -9.31
C THR A 22 -12.03 10.18 -8.08
N SER A 23 -12.84 9.19 -7.76
CA SER A 23 -13.76 9.19 -6.62
C SER A 23 -13.35 8.11 -5.63
N TYR A 24 -13.62 8.38 -4.36
CA TYR A 24 -13.33 7.49 -3.23
C TYR A 24 -14.01 6.14 -3.47
N GLN A 25 -13.21 5.08 -3.63
CA GLN A 25 -13.72 3.77 -3.98
C GLN A 25 -13.42 2.80 -2.86
N THR A 26 -14.49 2.16 -2.38
CA THR A 26 -14.42 1.09 -1.39
C THR A 26 -14.45 -0.24 -2.10
N LEU A 27 -13.49 -1.09 -1.77
CA LEU A 27 -13.33 -2.42 -2.29
C LEU A 27 -13.13 -3.35 -1.10
N GLU A 28 -13.98 -4.37 -1.01
CA GLU A 28 -13.99 -5.26 0.14
C GLU A 28 -14.03 -6.73 -0.28
N ASN A 29 -13.44 -7.61 0.54
CA ASN A 29 -13.60 -9.06 0.44
C ASN A 29 -13.21 -9.65 -0.93
N LYS A 30 -12.14 -9.14 -1.54
CA LYS A 30 -11.64 -9.64 -2.81
C LYS A 30 -10.23 -10.19 -2.69
N THR A 31 -9.91 -11.09 -3.62
CA THR A 31 -8.57 -11.67 -3.75
C THR A 31 -7.97 -11.28 -5.09
N VAL A 32 -6.73 -10.81 -5.06
CA VAL A 32 -5.90 -10.48 -6.22
C VAL A 32 -4.71 -11.43 -6.24
N LYS A 33 -4.47 -12.13 -7.34
CA LYS A 33 -3.39 -13.12 -7.42
C LYS A 33 -2.54 -12.96 -8.67
N SER A 34 -1.22 -13.07 -8.51
CA SER A 34 -0.27 -13.21 -9.63
C SER A 34 -0.35 -12.07 -10.67
N VAL A 35 -0.56 -10.83 -10.19
CA VAL A 35 -0.63 -9.62 -11.01
C VAL A 35 0.57 -8.73 -10.75
N THR A 36 1.06 -8.06 -11.79
CA THR A 36 2.04 -6.97 -11.67
C THR A 36 1.37 -5.65 -12.02
N TYR A 37 1.36 -4.73 -11.07
CA TYR A 37 0.97 -3.34 -11.28
C TYR A 37 2.25 -2.51 -11.45
N GLN A 38 2.39 -1.85 -12.61
CA GLN A 38 3.52 -0.99 -12.92
C GLN A 38 3.04 0.44 -13.18
N ASP A 39 3.75 1.44 -12.63
CA ASP A 39 3.48 2.87 -12.84
C ASP A 39 2.05 3.32 -12.51
N ALA A 40 1.36 2.56 -11.66
CA ALA A 40 -0.04 2.79 -11.30
C ALA A 40 -0.18 3.76 -10.14
N THR A 41 -1.31 4.47 -10.09
CA THR A 41 -1.69 5.30 -8.94
C THR A 41 -2.99 4.79 -8.32
N ILE A 42 -2.91 4.42 -7.05
CA ILE A 42 -4.03 4.01 -6.21
C ILE A 42 -4.28 5.16 -5.25
N SER A 43 -5.38 5.89 -5.41
CA SER A 43 -5.61 7.12 -4.65
C SER A 43 -7.01 7.22 -4.08
N GLY A 44 -7.10 7.61 -2.80
CA GLY A 44 -8.36 7.90 -2.11
C GLY A 44 -9.26 6.68 -1.97
N SER A 45 -8.74 5.46 -2.06
CA SER A 45 -9.54 4.23 -1.97
C SER A 45 -9.55 3.68 -0.54
N LEU A 46 -10.61 2.96 -0.20
CA LEU A 46 -10.65 2.05 0.95
C LEU A 46 -10.55 0.61 0.43
N LEU A 47 -9.52 -0.10 0.85
CA LEU A 47 -9.22 -1.49 0.49
C LEU A 47 -9.33 -2.32 1.76
N LYS A 48 -10.45 -3.00 1.96
CA LYS A 48 -10.76 -3.67 3.23
C LYS A 48 -10.93 -5.17 3.04
N ASP A 49 -10.48 -5.98 3.99
CA ASP A 49 -10.65 -7.44 3.93
C ASP A 49 -10.11 -8.03 2.60
N MET A 50 -9.03 -7.44 2.08
CA MET A 50 -8.43 -7.82 0.80
C MET A 50 -7.36 -8.90 1.01
N VAL A 51 -7.20 -9.79 0.03
CA VAL A 51 -6.09 -10.74 -0.02
C VAL A 51 -5.29 -10.50 -1.30
N TYR A 52 -4.00 -10.22 -1.15
CA TYR A 52 -3.04 -10.11 -2.25
C TYR A 52 -2.07 -11.29 -2.17
N GLU A 53 -1.93 -12.05 -3.25
CA GLU A 53 -1.04 -13.22 -3.31
C GLU A 53 -0.17 -13.15 -4.58
N ASP A 54 1.14 -13.24 -4.44
CA ASP A 54 2.08 -13.16 -5.58
C ASP A 54 1.91 -11.86 -6.41
N VAL A 55 1.55 -10.76 -5.75
CA VAL A 55 1.33 -9.46 -6.42
C VAL A 55 2.58 -8.58 -6.34
N ILE A 56 2.95 -7.98 -7.47
CA ILE A 56 4.06 -7.03 -7.57
C ILE A 56 3.50 -5.62 -7.80
N PHE A 57 3.90 -4.67 -6.98
CA PHE A 57 3.69 -3.24 -7.17
C PHE A 57 5.03 -2.59 -7.49
N GLU A 58 5.22 -2.17 -8.73
CA GLU A 58 6.45 -1.53 -9.20
C GLU A 58 6.18 -0.07 -9.60
N ASN A 59 6.99 0.86 -9.09
CA ASN A 59 6.87 2.30 -9.35
C ASN A 59 5.46 2.87 -9.04
N CYS A 60 4.70 2.20 -8.17
CA CYS A 60 3.32 2.58 -7.88
C CYS A 60 3.24 3.69 -6.83
N THR A 61 2.17 4.49 -6.90
CA THR A 61 1.87 5.51 -5.88
C THR A 61 0.55 5.21 -5.18
N PHE A 62 0.61 5.11 -3.85
CA PHE A 62 -0.55 5.04 -2.96
C PHE A 62 -0.76 6.41 -2.31
N PHE A 63 -1.83 7.10 -2.68
CA PHE A 63 -2.10 8.47 -2.22
C PHE A 63 -3.43 8.59 -1.47
N GLY A 64 -3.39 8.83 -0.16
CA GLY A 64 -4.61 8.96 0.65
C GLY A 64 -5.41 7.66 0.71
N THR A 65 -4.77 6.51 0.50
CA THR A 65 -5.40 5.19 0.45
C THR A 65 -5.46 4.61 1.86
N GLN A 66 -6.59 4.01 2.21
CA GLN A 66 -6.79 3.29 3.45
C GLN A 66 -6.86 1.79 3.16
N ILE A 67 -6.02 1.01 3.82
CA ILE A 67 -6.00 -0.44 3.73
C ILE A 67 -6.27 -1.00 5.11
N GLU A 68 -7.31 -1.81 5.24
CA GLU A 68 -7.81 -2.29 6.52
C GLU A 68 -7.98 -3.81 6.50
N ASN A 69 -7.58 -4.49 7.57
CA ASN A 69 -7.79 -5.93 7.78
C ASN A 69 -7.42 -6.80 6.56
N SER A 70 -6.31 -6.46 5.89
CA SER A 70 -5.93 -7.07 4.61
C SER A 70 -4.66 -7.90 4.75
N LEU A 71 -4.55 -8.94 3.93
CA LEU A 71 -3.46 -9.91 3.94
C LEU A 71 -2.65 -9.83 2.64
N PHE A 72 -1.34 -9.76 2.77
CA PHE A 72 -0.39 -9.77 1.65
C PHE A 72 0.55 -10.97 1.79
N ILE A 73 0.55 -11.86 0.80
CA ILE A 73 1.32 -13.10 0.80
C ILE A 73 2.25 -13.10 -0.41
N ASN A 74 3.55 -13.23 -0.18
CA ASN A 74 4.56 -13.26 -1.24
C ASN A 74 4.47 -12.06 -2.21
N CYS A 75 4.14 -10.88 -1.67
CA CYS A 75 4.01 -9.65 -2.44
C CYS A 75 5.30 -8.84 -2.47
N MET A 76 5.49 -8.04 -3.51
CA MET A 76 6.64 -7.15 -3.64
C MET A 76 6.21 -5.70 -3.87
N PHE A 77 6.80 -4.78 -3.13
CA PHE A 77 6.65 -3.34 -3.32
C PHE A 77 8.02 -2.76 -3.67
N ILE A 78 8.18 -2.30 -4.92
CA ILE A 78 9.47 -1.86 -5.47
C ILE A 78 9.31 -0.43 -5.98
N ASN A 79 10.16 0.48 -5.50
CA ASN A 79 10.16 1.91 -5.88
C ASN A 79 8.79 2.60 -5.64
N CYS A 80 8.01 2.10 -4.68
CA CYS A 80 6.66 2.60 -4.42
C CYS A 80 6.67 3.86 -3.55
N LYS A 81 5.61 4.67 -3.67
CA LYS A 81 5.43 5.89 -2.88
C LYS A 81 4.11 5.83 -2.12
N PHE A 82 4.17 5.89 -0.80
CA PHE A 82 3.02 5.99 0.09
C PHE A 82 2.92 7.42 0.60
N LYS A 83 1.80 8.08 0.36
CA LYS A 83 1.57 9.48 0.73
C LYS A 83 0.21 9.62 1.39
N PHE A 84 0.17 10.05 2.64
CA PHE A 84 -1.08 10.19 3.40
C PHE A 84 -1.90 8.89 3.48
N SER A 85 -1.25 7.73 3.32
CA SER A 85 -1.92 6.44 3.27
C SER A 85 -1.87 5.76 4.64
N ARG A 86 -2.88 4.95 4.95
CA ARG A 86 -2.98 4.24 6.23
C ARG A 86 -3.19 2.76 6.01
N PHE A 87 -2.43 1.95 6.72
CA PHE A 87 -2.63 0.51 6.86
C PHE A 87 -3.02 0.25 8.31
N THR A 88 -4.11 -0.48 8.53
CA THR A 88 -4.61 -0.82 9.86
C THR A 88 -4.94 -2.31 9.90
N ASP A 89 -4.50 -3.02 10.93
CA ASP A 89 -4.76 -4.46 11.12
C ASP A 89 -4.36 -5.32 9.91
N CYS A 90 -3.30 -4.94 9.18
CA CYS A 90 -2.85 -5.68 8.00
C CYS A 90 -1.76 -6.69 8.36
N ASN A 91 -1.75 -7.84 7.67
CA ASN A 91 -0.72 -8.86 7.84
C ASN A 91 0.10 -9.01 6.56
N PHE A 92 1.42 -9.08 6.71
CA PHE A 92 2.37 -9.19 5.61
C PHE A 92 3.24 -10.44 5.80
N GLU A 93 3.08 -11.40 4.90
CA GLU A 93 3.78 -12.69 4.93
C GLU A 93 4.68 -12.83 3.71
N GLN A 94 5.99 -13.01 3.94
CA GLN A 94 6.99 -13.22 2.88
C GLN A 94 7.01 -12.08 1.83
N THR A 95 6.75 -10.86 2.28
CA THR A 95 6.74 -9.68 1.43
C THR A 95 8.13 -9.05 1.32
N THR A 96 8.35 -8.36 0.20
CA THR A 96 9.56 -7.56 -0.05
C THR A 96 9.21 -6.09 -0.22
N TRP A 97 9.95 -5.21 0.44
CA TRP A 97 9.80 -3.76 0.35
C TRP A 97 11.14 -3.14 -0.01
N GLU A 98 11.26 -2.67 -1.25
CA GLU A 98 12.51 -2.14 -1.79
C GLU A 98 12.33 -0.72 -2.29
N ASN A 99 13.22 0.18 -1.88
CA ASN A 99 13.26 1.57 -2.40
C ASN A 99 11.94 2.34 -2.25
N CYS A 100 11.11 2.04 -1.25
CA CYS A 100 9.84 2.73 -1.06
C CYS A 100 9.97 3.99 -0.21
N ILE A 101 9.13 4.98 -0.50
CA ILE A 101 9.09 6.25 0.21
C ILE A 101 7.74 6.41 0.92
N TRP A 102 7.78 6.66 2.22
CA TRP A 102 6.63 6.83 3.09
C TRP A 102 6.54 8.28 3.55
N GLY A 103 5.55 9.03 3.07
CA GLY A 103 5.29 10.40 3.49
C GLY A 103 3.97 10.49 4.24
N MET A 104 4.01 10.92 5.50
CA MET A 104 2.81 11.14 6.33
C MET A 104 1.85 9.95 6.30
N SER A 105 2.40 8.73 6.27
CA SER A 105 1.67 7.47 6.15
C SER A 105 1.95 6.59 7.38
N SER A 106 1.05 5.66 7.69
CA SER A 106 1.13 4.84 8.91
C SER A 106 0.81 3.37 8.64
N MET A 107 1.41 2.46 9.41
CA MET A 107 1.06 1.03 9.47
C MET A 107 0.71 0.64 10.91
N LYS A 108 -0.53 0.91 11.33
CA LYS A 108 -0.99 0.68 12.70
C LYS A 108 -1.45 -0.77 12.86
N ASP A 109 -1.16 -1.39 14.01
CA ASP A 109 -1.62 -2.75 14.35
C ASP A 109 -1.33 -3.80 13.26
N SER A 110 -0.28 -3.58 12.46
CA SER A 110 0.04 -4.40 11.28
C SER A 110 1.35 -5.14 11.50
N ASP A 111 1.39 -6.42 11.12
CA ASP A 111 2.59 -7.25 11.29
C ASP A 111 3.40 -7.30 10.00
N ILE A 112 4.61 -6.75 10.06
CA ILE A 112 5.60 -6.78 8.99
C ILE A 112 6.90 -7.47 9.43
N ALA A 113 6.91 -8.14 10.59
CA ALA A 113 8.09 -8.84 11.08
C ALA A 113 8.46 -10.01 10.14
N GLY A 114 9.77 -10.23 9.95
CA GLY A 114 10.27 -11.33 9.11
C GLY A 114 10.18 -11.11 7.60
N ASN A 115 9.74 -9.93 7.16
CA ASN A 115 9.74 -9.53 5.74
C ASN A 115 11.10 -8.95 5.31
N ASP A 116 11.37 -8.95 4.00
CA ASP A 116 12.60 -8.36 3.43
C ASP A 116 12.38 -6.87 3.18
N ILE A 117 13.20 -6.02 3.83
CA ILE A 117 12.99 -4.58 3.82
C ILE A 117 14.33 -3.87 3.55
N LYS A 118 14.42 -3.20 2.40
CA LYS A 118 15.66 -2.60 1.87
C LYS A 118 15.43 -1.18 1.34
N ASP A 119 16.34 -0.28 1.68
CA ASP A 119 16.44 1.07 1.09
C ASP A 119 15.14 1.90 1.13
N ASN A 120 14.32 1.71 2.16
CA ASN A 120 13.09 2.48 2.35
C ASN A 120 13.38 3.80 3.10
N LEU A 121 12.56 4.83 2.85
CA LEU A 121 12.67 6.15 3.47
C LEU A 121 11.32 6.57 4.04
N ALA A 122 11.26 6.99 5.30
CA ALA A 122 10.04 7.46 5.94
C ALA A 122 10.15 8.91 6.43
N PHE A 123 9.06 9.66 6.26
CA PHE A 123 8.87 11.04 6.68
C PHE A 123 7.55 11.13 7.45
N GLU A 124 7.61 11.17 8.77
CA GLU A 124 6.42 11.32 9.61
C GLU A 124 6.17 12.79 9.96
N SER A 125 4.89 13.15 10.17
CA SER A 125 4.55 14.31 10.99
C SER A 125 4.24 13.83 12.40
N GLN A 126 5.25 13.80 13.26
CA GLN A 126 5.03 13.75 14.70
C GLN A 126 4.41 15.10 15.09
N GLY A 127 3.26 15.08 15.76
CA GLY A 127 2.61 16.30 16.26
C GLY A 127 3.60 17.18 17.04
N THR A 128 3.53 18.50 16.79
CA THR A 128 4.36 19.58 17.36
C THR A 128 5.88 19.36 17.34
N GLY A 129 6.49 19.56 16.17
CA GLY A 129 7.78 20.24 16.10
C GLY A 129 9.07 19.40 16.10
N SER A 130 9.09 18.20 15.54
CA SER A 130 10.36 17.50 15.25
C SER A 130 10.33 16.82 13.87
N HIS A 131 11.34 17.12 13.04
CA HIS A 131 11.60 16.46 11.77
C HIS A 131 12.76 15.48 11.98
N THR A 132 12.48 14.18 11.98
CA THR A 132 13.53 13.15 12.02
C THR A 132 13.53 12.41 10.69
N ILE A 133 14.68 12.39 10.01
CA ILE A 133 14.95 11.47 8.89
C ILE A 133 15.34 10.16 9.55
N THR A 134 14.40 9.24 9.66
CA THR A 134 14.63 7.99 10.39
C THR A 134 14.96 6.87 9.41
N CYS A 135 16.19 6.36 9.50
CA CYS A 135 16.56 5.07 8.93
C CYS A 135 15.65 4.00 9.57
N LEU A 136 15.20 3.04 8.76
CA LEU A 136 14.05 2.16 8.99
C LEU A 136 13.96 1.40 10.31
N ALA A 137 15.03 1.33 11.09
CA ALA A 137 15.05 0.66 12.39
C ALA A 137 14.04 1.25 13.39
N GLU A 138 13.67 2.52 13.27
CA GLU A 138 12.72 3.19 14.18
C GLU A 138 11.27 3.24 13.65
N PHE A 139 11.05 2.97 12.35
CA PHE A 139 9.69 2.89 11.78
C PHE A 139 8.93 1.67 12.32
N LEU A 140 9.66 0.63 12.72
CA LEU A 140 9.13 -0.62 13.27
C LEU A 140 8.86 -0.58 14.79
N THR A 141 9.21 0.50 15.49
CA THR A 141 8.98 0.64 16.95
C THR A 141 7.87 1.61 17.32
N LEU A 142 7.28 2.32 16.35
CA LEU A 142 6.19 3.28 16.56
C LEU A 142 4.79 2.69 16.28
N SER A 143 4.73 1.41 15.91
CA SER A 143 3.48 0.68 15.61
C SER A 143 3.25 -0.58 16.47
N ALA A 144 3.97 -0.71 17.58
CA ALA A 144 3.66 -1.69 18.64
C ALA A 144 2.91 -1.02 19.79
#